data_AF-A0AB36J9W5-F1
#
_entry.id   AF-A0AB36J9W5-F1
#
_cell.length_a   1.000
_cell.length_b   1.000
_cell.length_c   1.000
_cell.angle_alpha   90.00
_cell.angle_beta   90.00
_cell.angle_gamma   90.00
#
_symmetry.space_group_name_H-M   'P 1'
#
loop_
_entity.id
_entity.type
_entity.pdbx_description
1 polymer ?
#
loop_
_entity_poly.entity_id
_entity_poly.type
_entity_poly.pdbx_seq_one_letter_code
_entity_poly.pdbx_strand_id
1 'polypeptide(L)'
;MNKYGKSAIYATQLILSGEVLFADEAWNIATTEFFTTDPKACPRSAFLGLCEADLIKGVKQNHINKPLRDDTNKNHAIEAVALLSEDETFSS
;
A
#
# COMPACT_ATOMS: atom_id res chain seq x y z
N MET A 1 9.56 -7.74 9.81
CA MET A 1 8.94 -7.10 8.62
C MET A 1 9.98 -6.93 7.51
N ASN A 2 9.67 -7.32 6.27
CA ASN A 2 10.60 -7.25 5.13
C ASN A 2 10.69 -5.81 4.55
N LYS A 3 11.54 -5.60 3.54
CA LYS A 3 11.75 -4.27 2.91
C LYS A 3 10.46 -3.67 2.32
N TYR A 4 9.62 -4.48 1.67
CA TYR A 4 8.35 -3.99 1.12
C TYR A 4 7.37 -3.55 2.20
N GLY A 5 7.27 -4.29 3.31
CA GLY A 5 6.47 -3.87 4.47
C GLY A 5 6.97 -2.57 5.07
N LYS A 6 8.29 -2.39 5.19
CA LYS A 6 8.88 -1.10 5.61
C LYS A 6 8.53 0.04 4.64
N SER A 7 8.61 -0.20 3.33
CA SER A 7 8.20 0.78 2.31
C SER A 7 6.72 1.15 2.42
N ALA A 8 5.82 0.19 2.64
CA ALA A 8 4.39 0.47 2.81
C ALA A 8 4.10 1.36 4.04
N ILE A 9 4.76 1.08 5.16
CA ILE A 9 4.65 1.90 6.38
C ILE A 9 5.18 3.31 6.13
N TYR A 10 6.37 3.42 5.54
CA TYR A 10 6.99 4.72 5.32
C TYR A 10 6.20 5.57 4.29
N ALA A 11 5.72 4.95 3.21
CA ALA A 11 4.83 5.60 2.26
C ALA A 11 3.55 6.11 2.94
N THR A 12 2.96 5.32 3.83
CA THR A 12 1.81 5.74 4.63
C THR A 12 2.15 6.95 5.51
N GLN A 13 3.32 6.95 6.15
CA GLN A 13 3.77 8.07 6.99
C GLN A 13 3.91 9.37 6.18
N LEU A 14 4.49 9.30 4.98
CA LEU A 14 4.63 10.47 4.07
C LEU A 14 3.27 11.06 3.67
N ILE A 15 2.26 10.20 3.46
CA ILE A 15 0.89 10.65 3.16
C ILE A 15 0.27 11.32 4.38
N LEU A 16 0.39 10.68 5.56
CA LEU A 16 -0.23 11.17 6.79
C LEU A 16 0.44 12.44 7.34
N SER A 17 1.73 12.65 7.07
CA SER A 17 2.43 13.90 7.40
C SER A 17 2.08 15.06 6.47
N GLY A 18 1.46 14.76 5.32
CA GLY A 18 1.17 15.73 4.26
C GLY A 18 2.39 16.11 3.42
N GLU A 19 3.53 15.41 3.59
CA GLU A 19 4.72 15.60 2.75
C GLU A 19 4.47 15.17 1.31
N VAL A 20 3.65 14.14 1.12
CA VAL A 20 3.29 13.62 -0.20
C VAL A 20 1.79 13.45 -0.29
N LEU A 21 1.19 13.93 -1.38
CA LEU A 21 -0.27 13.86 -1.56
C LEU A 21 -0.71 12.50 -2.07
N PHE A 22 0.05 11.88 -2.98
CA PHE A 22 -0.39 10.71 -3.72
C PHE A 22 0.34 9.42 -3.32
N ALA A 23 -0.42 8.33 -3.20
CA ALA A 23 0.10 7.05 -2.72
C ALA A 23 1.15 6.42 -3.65
N ASP A 24 1.04 6.63 -4.96
CA ASP A 24 2.01 6.13 -5.93
C ASP A 24 3.35 6.85 -5.84
N GLU A 25 3.32 8.16 -5.61
CA GLU A 25 4.51 8.97 -5.34
C GLU A 25 5.16 8.57 -4.01
N ALA A 26 4.36 8.45 -2.94
CA ALA A 26 4.84 8.06 -1.62
C ALA A 26 5.50 6.67 -1.64
N TRP A 27 4.92 5.72 -2.39
CA TRP A 27 5.53 4.40 -2.60
C TRP A 27 6.89 4.50 -3.27
N ASN A 28 7.00 5.28 -4.36
CA ASN A 28 8.26 5.43 -5.09
C ASN A 28 9.35 6.00 -4.18
N ILE A 29 9.05 7.07 -3.43
CA ILE A 29 9.97 7.66 -2.43
C ILE A 29 10.38 6.61 -1.40
N ALA A 30 9.42 5.89 -0.84
CA ALA A 30 9.70 4.90 0.19
C ALA A 30 10.50 3.69 -0.32
N THR A 31 10.36 3.31 -1.57
CA THR A 31 11.19 2.24 -2.15
C THR A 31 12.62 2.67 -2.42
N THR A 32 12.85 3.94 -2.78
CA THR A 32 14.21 4.49 -2.94
C THR A 32 15.00 4.45 -1.64
N GLU A 33 14.32 4.62 -0.49
CA GLU A 33 14.96 4.53 0.83
C GLU A 33 15.45 3.11 1.17
N PHE A 34 14.69 2.07 0.80
CA PHE A 34 14.96 0.71 1.26
C PHE A 34 15.59 -0.21 0.20
N PHE A 35 15.62 0.21 -1.06
CA PHE A 35 16.11 -0.58 -2.20
C PHE A 35 17.21 0.16 -2.96
N THR A 36 18.26 -0.59 -3.33
CA THR A 36 19.36 -0.13 -4.19
C THR A 36 19.18 -0.55 -5.65
N THR A 37 18.07 -1.26 -5.93
CA THR A 37 17.72 -1.83 -7.24
C THR A 37 16.23 -1.66 -7.44
N ASP A 38 15.76 -1.79 -8.68
CA ASP A 38 14.34 -1.68 -8.99
C ASP A 38 13.50 -2.67 -8.16
N PRO A 39 12.49 -2.17 -7.42
CA PRO A 39 11.61 -3.02 -6.64
C PRO A 39 10.63 -3.78 -7.55
N LYS A 40 10.13 -4.93 -7.07
CA LYS A 40 9.10 -5.68 -7.78
C LYS A 40 7.81 -4.85 -7.91
N ALA A 41 7.09 -5.02 -9.03
CA ALA A 41 5.82 -4.35 -9.26
C ALA A 41 4.67 -4.91 -8.39
N CYS A 42 4.64 -6.22 -8.11
CA CYS A 42 3.51 -6.83 -7.38
C CYS A 42 3.24 -6.20 -6.00
N PRO A 43 4.26 -5.96 -5.13
CA PRO A 43 4.04 -5.29 -3.85
C PRO A 43 3.51 -3.86 -3.98
N ARG A 44 3.87 -3.16 -5.07
CA ARG A 44 3.33 -1.83 -5.37
C ARG A 44 1.83 -1.91 -5.65
N SER A 45 1.40 -2.82 -6.52
CA SER A 45 -0.02 -3.00 -6.83
C SER A 45 -0.84 -3.39 -5.60
N ALA A 46 -0.31 -4.27 -4.75
CA ALA A 46 -0.96 -4.64 -3.49
C ALA A 46 -1.14 -3.43 -2.55
N PHE A 47 -0.08 -2.66 -2.30
CA PHE A 47 -0.15 -1.48 -1.44
C PHE A 47 -1.14 -0.43 -1.98
N LEU A 48 -1.02 -0.06 -3.26
CA LEU A 48 -1.90 0.94 -3.85
C LEU A 48 -3.36 0.46 -3.88
N GLY A 49 -3.58 -0.83 -4.10
CA GLY A 49 -4.90 -1.45 -4.04
C GLY A 49 -5.55 -1.32 -2.66
N LEU A 50 -4.78 -1.52 -1.59
CA LEU A 50 -5.26 -1.31 -0.22
C LEU A 50 -5.57 0.17 0.06
N CYS A 51 -4.74 1.09 -0.44
CA CYS A 51 -5.02 2.52 -0.33
C CYS A 51 -6.31 2.92 -1.08
N GLU A 52 -6.51 2.41 -2.29
CA GLU A 52 -7.71 2.65 -3.09
C GLU A 52 -8.96 1.94 -2.55
N ALA A 53 -8.81 0.92 -1.71
CA ALA A 53 -9.94 0.32 -1.01
C ALA A 53 -10.26 1.00 0.34
N ASP A 54 -9.60 2.12 0.67
CA ASP A 54 -9.67 2.78 1.99
C ASP A 54 -9.34 1.84 3.17
N LEU A 55 -8.52 0.81 2.93
CA LEU A 55 -8.12 -0.20 3.94
C LEU A 55 -6.87 0.20 4.73
N ILE A 56 -6.18 1.27 4.33
CA ILE A 56 -5.05 1.83 5.08
C ILE A 56 -5.56 2.99 5.94
N LYS A 57 -5.47 2.84 7.26
CA LYS A 57 -5.97 3.83 8.22
C LYS A 57 -5.40 5.23 7.95
N GLY A 58 -6.30 6.18 7.67
CA GLY A 58 -5.96 7.59 7.43
C GLY A 58 -5.59 7.93 5.99
N VAL A 59 -5.37 6.92 5.13
CA VAL A 59 -5.23 7.12 3.68
C VAL A 59 -6.61 6.96 3.05
N LYS A 60 -7.11 8.02 2.41
CA LYS A 60 -8.41 8.04 1.74
C LYS A 60 -8.26 8.10 0.22
N GLN A 61 -9.37 7.91 -0.50
CA GLN A 61 -9.48 8.06 -1.96
C GLN A 61 -8.82 9.29 -2.57
N ASN A 62 -8.82 10.44 -1.89
CA ASN A 62 -8.20 11.67 -2.41
C ASN A 62 -6.66 11.59 -2.51
N HIS A 63 -6.04 10.58 -1.91
CA HIS A 63 -4.61 10.28 -2.09
C HIS A 63 -4.35 9.34 -3.27
N ILE A 64 -5.39 8.94 -4.01
CA ILE A 64 -5.27 8.15 -5.23
C ILE A 64 -5.36 9.10 -6.42
N ASN A 65 -4.24 9.29 -7.11
CA ASN A 65 -4.15 10.20 -8.25
C ASN A 65 -5.06 9.76 -9.42
N LYS A 66 -5.10 8.45 -9.68
CA LYS A 66 -5.89 7.84 -10.76
C LYS A 66 -6.39 6.47 -10.33
N PRO A 67 -7.60 6.05 -10.79
CA PRO A 67 -8.08 4.71 -10.55
C PRO A 67 -7.07 3.66 -11.04
N LEU A 68 -6.79 2.69 -10.20
CA LEU A 68 -5.96 1.54 -10.54
C LEU A 68 -6.74 0.62 -11.48
N ARG A 69 -6.01 0.02 -12.43
CA ARG A 69 -6.57 -1.07 -13.23
C ARG A 69 -6.89 -2.25 -12.32
N ASP A 70 -7.78 -3.10 -12.82
CA ASP A 70 -7.98 -4.41 -12.22
C ASP A 70 -6.66 -5.21 -12.30
N ASP A 71 -6.17 -5.65 -11.14
CA ASP A 71 -4.88 -6.33 -10.97
C ASP A 71 -5.03 -7.41 -9.89
N THR A 72 -4.52 -8.60 -10.20
CA THR A 72 -4.63 -9.76 -9.31
C THR A 72 -4.00 -9.52 -7.94
N ASN A 73 -2.89 -8.78 -7.85
CA ASN A 73 -2.23 -8.52 -6.56
C ASN A 73 -3.03 -7.50 -5.73
N LYS A 74 -3.64 -6.50 -6.37
CA LYS A 74 -4.60 -5.61 -5.71
C LYS A 74 -5.76 -6.41 -5.12
N ASN A 75 -6.40 -7.26 -5.93
CA ASN A 75 -7.60 -8.00 -5.49
C ASN A 75 -7.27 -8.96 -4.34
N HIS A 76 -6.16 -9.71 -4.44
CA HIS A 76 -5.72 -10.59 -3.36
C HIS A 76 -5.38 -9.83 -2.08
N ALA A 77 -4.79 -8.64 -2.17
CA ALA A 77 -4.50 -7.86 -0.97
C ALA A 77 -5.78 -7.41 -0.26
N ILE A 78 -6.78 -6.95 -1.02
CA ILE A 78 -8.09 -6.53 -0.49
C ILE A 78 -8.81 -7.74 0.14
N GLU A 79 -8.87 -8.87 -0.57
CA GLU A 79 -9.48 -10.11 -0.09
C GLU A 79 -8.80 -10.62 1.18
N ALA A 80 -7.46 -10.59 1.24
CA ALA A 80 -6.72 -11.00 2.43
C ALA A 80 -7.09 -10.16 3.66
N VAL A 81 -7.20 -8.84 3.52
CA VAL A 81 -7.61 -7.97 4.64
C VAL A 81 -9.05 -8.24 5.06
N ALA A 82 -9.95 -8.52 4.13
CA ALA A 82 -11.34 -8.89 4.44
C ALA A 82 -11.37 -10.17 5.28
N LEU A 83 -10.69 -11.24 4.83
CA LEU A 83 -10.61 -12.51 5.56
C LEU A 83 -9.99 -12.36 6.96
N LEU A 84 -8.92 -11.56 7.07
CA LEU A 84 -8.27 -11.24 8.35
C LEU A 84 -9.19 -10.49 9.31
N SER A 85 -10.17 -9.74 8.79
CA SER A 85 -11.12 -8.96 9.58
C SER A 85 -12.33 -9.78 10.03
N GLU A 86 -12.62 -10.89 9.35
CA GLU A 86 -13.73 -11.79 9.66
C GLU A 86 -13.37 -12.83 10.73
N ASP A 87 -12.11 -13.25 10.80
CA ASP A 87 -11.64 -14.26 11.75
C ASP A 87 -10.25 -13.90 12.31
N GLU A 88 -10.23 -13.54 13.60
CA GLU A 88 -8.99 -13.18 14.31
C GLU A 88 -7.99 -14.34 14.37
N THR A 89 -8.38 -15.59 14.10
CA THR A 89 -7.42 -16.72 14.03
C THR A 89 -6.46 -16.60 12.86
N PHE A 90 -6.79 -15.80 11.85
CA PHE A 90 -5.86 -15.44 10.76
C PHE A 90 -4.94 -14.26 11.14
N SER A 91 -5.29 -13.49 12.18
CA SER A 91 -4.44 -12.42 12.71
C SER A 91 -3.44 -12.98 13.72
N SER A 92 -2.17 -13.04 13.31
CA SER A 92 -1.05 -13.59 14.11
C SER A 92 -0.35 -12.56 14.99
#